data_AF-A0A7W1DY80-F1
#
_entry.id   AF-A0A7W1DY80-F1
#
_cell.length_a   1.000
_cell.length_b   1.000
_cell.length_c   1.000
_cell.angle_alpha   90.00
_cell.angle_beta   90.00
_cell.angle_gamma   90.00
#
_symmetry.space_group_name_H-M   'P 1'
#
loop_
_entity.id
_entity.type
_entity.pdbx_description
1 polymer ?
#
loop_
_entity_poly.entity_id
_entity_poly.type
_entity_poly.pdbx_seq_one_letter_code
_entity_poly.pdbx_strand_id
1 'polypeptide(L)'
;MADRALAQDEGDPGIEADPSTTSEQTATVPVGAPAASSSDHLADHELTKARERIAFYEGFDRLIQENIARSGDLLRQAAERRETAIQEVRQVRAESERRRADQQATLTHLAEEMLGLQQRVGELTRRIMVALDDLDAPATSTLDLPDPLPTPVLRVTGTAHAATAALPAEPAASIAETSDALNPAAPEATPTAPDASPLAEEEGARPVSVVVHGLPRAAAALAFQRYLAGLATVDAVEAREFAAGVLRLEVLARSPLSLDDLRGWDGGADLQPMHMLPSVIEVALPESNP
;
A
#
# COMPACT_ATOMS: atom_id res chain seq x y z
N MET A 1 23.81 -22.05 -1.39
CA MET A 1 25.27 -21.88 -1.42
C MET A 1 25.61 -20.55 -2.07
N ALA A 2 25.69 -19.50 -1.24
CA ALA A 2 26.53 -18.32 -1.45
C ALA A 2 26.45 -17.53 -0.14
N ASP A 3 27.53 -17.65 0.65
CA ASP A 3 27.85 -16.83 1.81
C ASP A 3 27.72 -15.35 1.50
N ARG A 4 27.03 -14.60 2.37
CA ARG A 4 27.38 -13.20 2.60
C ARG A 4 26.99 -12.75 4.00
N ALA A 5 27.86 -13.10 4.94
CA ALA A 5 28.00 -12.42 6.20
C ALA A 5 28.37 -10.95 5.96
N LEU A 6 27.65 -10.03 6.60
CA LEU A 6 28.05 -8.63 6.75
C LEU A 6 27.63 -8.19 8.16
N ALA A 7 28.56 -8.45 9.08
CA ALA A 7 28.66 -7.75 10.34
C ALA A 7 29.27 -6.36 10.06
N GLN A 8 28.59 -5.31 10.50
CA GLN A 8 29.09 -3.95 10.74
C GLN A 8 28.42 -3.58 12.06
N ASP A 9 29.05 -3.45 13.22
CA ASP A 9 30.39 -2.98 13.59
C ASP A 9 30.81 -1.66 12.95
N GLU A 10 30.04 -0.62 13.26
CA GLU A 10 30.51 0.76 13.36
C GLU A 10 29.92 1.27 14.69
N GLY A 11 30.68 1.53 15.74
CA GLY A 11 31.93 2.28 15.74
C GLY A 11 31.63 3.60 16.45
N ASP A 12 31.49 3.51 17.77
CA ASP A 12 31.33 4.66 18.68
C ASP A 12 32.57 5.57 18.57
N PRO A 13 32.45 6.82 18.08
CA PRO A 13 33.56 7.74 18.11
C PRO A 13 33.68 8.29 19.53
N GLY A 14 34.45 7.56 20.35
CA GLY A 14 35.00 8.07 21.59
C GLY A 14 35.71 9.40 21.32
N ILE A 15 35.11 10.48 21.81
CA ILE A 15 35.70 11.81 21.84
C ILE A 15 36.83 11.76 22.86
N GLU A 16 38.02 11.37 22.41
CA GLU A 16 39.26 11.53 23.14
C GLU A 16 39.53 13.02 23.34
N ALA A 17 39.50 13.44 24.59
CA ALA A 17 39.90 14.77 25.02
C ALA A 17 41.42 14.94 24.82
N ASP A 18 41.81 15.87 23.96
CA ASP A 18 43.20 16.29 23.79
C ASP A 18 43.76 16.86 25.11
N PRO A 19 44.87 16.32 25.65
CA PRO A 19 45.56 16.89 26.79
C PRO A 19 46.39 18.10 26.36
N SER A 20 46.21 19.19 27.09
CA SER A 20 47.02 20.40 27.05
C SER A 20 48.53 20.08 27.15
N THR A 21 49.26 20.15 26.04
CA THR A 21 50.73 20.28 26.07
C THR A 21 51.12 21.75 26.07
N THR A 22 51.04 22.35 27.27
CA THR A 22 51.77 23.58 27.61
C THR A 22 53.25 23.22 27.73
N SER A 23 54.04 23.54 26.71
CA SER A 23 55.51 23.53 26.78
C SER A 23 56.01 24.97 26.83
N GLU A 24 56.26 25.45 28.04
CA GLU A 24 57.08 26.63 28.29
C GLU A 24 58.54 26.32 27.93
N GLN A 25 58.95 26.71 26.72
CA GLN A 25 60.36 26.66 26.31
C GLN A 25 60.97 28.07 26.46
N THR A 26 61.62 28.29 27.60
CA THR A 26 62.48 29.45 27.85
C THR A 26 63.79 29.28 27.10
N ALA A 27 63.90 29.90 25.92
CA ALA A 27 65.14 29.94 25.15
C ALA A 27 65.73 31.36 25.14
N THR A 28 66.97 31.43 25.62
CA THR A 28 67.85 32.58 25.76
C THR A 28 68.09 33.29 24.43
N VAL A 29 67.99 34.62 24.43
CA VAL A 29 68.15 35.52 23.27
C VAL A 29 69.64 35.76 22.96
N PRO A 30 70.15 35.38 21.77
CA PRO A 30 71.38 35.94 21.22
C PRO A 30 71.07 37.22 20.42
N VAL A 31 71.65 38.33 20.83
CA VAL A 31 71.61 39.62 20.13
C VAL A 31 72.70 39.62 19.05
N GLY A 32 72.30 39.62 17.79
CA GLY A 32 73.20 39.81 16.64
C GLY A 32 72.49 39.70 15.30
N ALA A 33 72.28 40.85 14.65
CA ALA A 33 71.73 41.10 13.30
C ALA A 33 71.98 40.00 12.24
N PRO A 34 71.10 39.78 11.23
CA PRO A 34 70.31 40.78 10.50
C PRO A 34 68.79 40.47 10.42
N ALA A 35 67.97 41.32 11.03
CA ALA A 35 66.52 41.11 11.21
C ALA A 35 65.62 41.41 9.98
N ALA A 36 66.19 41.68 8.80
CA ALA A 36 65.40 42.07 7.62
C ALA A 36 64.90 40.87 6.78
N SER A 37 65.52 39.70 6.88
CA SER A 37 65.19 38.55 6.02
C SER A 37 64.14 37.61 6.62
N SER A 38 63.90 37.67 7.93
CA SER A 38 62.93 36.81 8.62
C SER A 38 61.48 37.26 8.46
N SER A 39 61.24 38.55 8.25
CA SER A 39 59.89 39.08 7.99
C SER A 39 59.34 38.62 6.65
N ASP A 40 60.19 38.55 5.63
CA ASP A 40 59.78 38.16 4.27
C ASP A 40 59.36 36.68 4.23
N HIS A 41 60.09 35.80 4.92
CA HIS A 41 59.73 34.39 5.01
C HIS A 41 58.43 34.13 5.79
N LEU A 42 58.12 34.96 6.81
CA LEU A 42 56.84 34.87 7.53
C LEU A 42 55.68 35.31 6.64
N ALA A 43 55.84 36.41 5.90
CA ALA A 43 54.84 36.89 4.95
C ALA A 43 54.57 35.85 3.85
N ASP A 44 55.60 35.22 3.31
CA ASP A 44 55.46 34.17 2.30
C ASP A 44 54.71 32.93 2.83
N HIS A 45 54.98 32.55 4.08
CA HIS A 45 54.28 31.44 4.74
C HIS A 45 52.79 31.77 4.97
N GLU A 46 52.48 32.99 5.42
CA GLU A 46 51.10 33.44 5.59
C GLU A 46 50.35 33.53 4.26
N LEU A 47 51.00 34.02 3.20
CA LEU A 47 50.45 34.04 1.84
C LEU A 47 50.17 32.62 1.33
N THR A 48 51.06 31.68 1.61
CA THR A 48 50.87 30.27 1.23
C THR A 48 49.65 29.69 1.95
N LYS A 49 49.54 29.89 3.26
CA LYS A 49 48.39 29.43 4.06
C LYS A 49 47.07 30.08 3.64
N ALA A 50 47.09 31.38 3.30
CA ALA A 50 45.92 32.08 2.82
C ALA A 50 45.44 31.52 1.47
N ARG A 51 46.38 31.21 0.56
CA ARG A 51 46.09 30.59 -0.74
C ARG A 51 45.50 29.19 -0.57
N GLU A 52 46.05 28.38 0.32
CA GLU A 52 45.51 27.04 0.63
C GLU A 52 44.08 27.12 1.18
N ARG A 53 43.80 28.06 2.08
CA ARG A 53 42.44 28.27 2.59
C ARG A 53 41.46 28.68 1.50
N ILE A 54 41.86 29.59 0.61
CA ILE A 54 41.01 30.00 -0.53
C ILE A 54 40.73 28.80 -1.43
N ALA A 55 41.75 28.04 -1.81
CA ALA A 55 41.58 26.83 -2.63
C ALA A 55 40.65 25.79 -1.97
N PHE A 56 40.73 25.63 -0.64
CA PHE A 56 39.82 24.78 0.11
C PHE A 56 38.36 25.24 0.02
N TYR A 57 38.09 26.54 0.25
CA TYR A 57 36.74 27.08 0.16
C TYR A 57 36.17 27.01 -1.26
N GLU A 58 37.00 27.23 -2.29
CA GLU A 58 36.59 27.06 -3.68
C GLU A 58 36.20 25.59 -3.98
N GLY A 59 36.94 24.62 -3.45
CA GLY A 59 36.59 23.21 -3.58
C GLY A 59 35.27 22.86 -2.90
N PHE A 60 35.05 23.41 -1.70
CA PHE A 60 33.80 23.22 -0.95
C PHE A 60 32.59 23.87 -1.66
N ASP A 61 32.76 25.06 -2.22
CA ASP A 61 31.70 25.73 -2.98
C ASP A 61 31.30 24.95 -4.24
N ARG A 62 32.29 24.39 -4.97
CA ARG A 62 31.99 23.49 -6.10
C ARG A 62 31.20 22.25 -5.66
N LEU A 63 31.55 21.65 -4.52
CA LEU A 63 30.83 20.50 -3.98
C LEU A 63 29.39 20.87 -3.59
N ILE A 64 29.18 22.04 -3.00
CA ILE A 64 27.84 22.54 -2.68
C ILE A 64 27.02 22.72 -3.96
N GLN A 65 27.58 23.39 -4.97
CA GLN A 65 26.91 23.60 -6.24
C GLN A 65 26.54 22.27 -6.92
N GLU A 66 27.43 21.28 -6.88
CA GLU A 66 27.16 19.94 -7.39
C GLU A 66 26.04 19.24 -6.60
N ASN A 67 26.06 19.31 -5.27
CA ASN A 67 25.04 18.71 -4.42
C ASN A 67 23.66 19.36 -4.65
N ILE A 68 23.61 20.69 -4.79
CA ILE A 68 22.39 21.43 -5.11
C ILE A 68 21.86 21.01 -6.49
N ALA A 69 22.73 20.93 -7.50
CA ALA A 69 22.32 20.50 -8.85
C ALA A 69 21.76 19.07 -8.82
N ARG A 70 22.47 18.14 -8.17
CA ARG A 70 22.06 16.73 -8.04
C ARG A 70 20.75 16.59 -7.28
N SER A 71 20.60 17.30 -6.16
CA SER A 71 19.37 17.30 -5.36
C SER A 71 18.20 17.89 -6.16
N GLY A 72 18.44 18.94 -6.93
CA GLY A 72 17.45 19.51 -7.85
C GLY A 72 16.98 18.51 -8.91
N ASP A 73 17.89 17.74 -9.50
CA ASP A 73 17.54 16.72 -10.48
C ASP A 73 16.76 15.55 -9.86
N LEU A 74 17.13 15.12 -8.64
CA LEU A 74 16.38 14.11 -7.90
C LEU A 74 14.95 14.55 -7.60
N LEU A 75 14.75 15.81 -7.20
CA LEU A 75 13.42 16.37 -6.96
C LEU A 75 12.58 16.42 -8.24
N ARG A 76 13.17 16.79 -9.39
CA ARG A 76 12.48 16.76 -10.68
C ARG A 76 12.06 15.34 -11.06
N GLN A 77 12.94 14.36 -10.88
CA GLN A 77 12.63 12.94 -11.15
C GLN A 77 11.53 12.41 -10.22
N ALA A 78 11.56 12.77 -8.93
CA ALA A 78 10.51 12.39 -8.00
C ALA A 78 9.16 13.02 -8.38
N ALA A 79 9.16 14.28 -8.80
CA ALA A 79 7.95 14.97 -9.28
C ALA A 79 7.39 14.32 -10.55
N GLU A 80 8.24 13.95 -11.51
CA GLU A 80 7.83 13.26 -12.74
C GLU A 80 7.25 11.86 -12.45
N ARG A 81 7.88 11.10 -11.55
CA ARG A 81 7.34 9.80 -11.09
C ARG A 81 6.00 9.94 -10.39
N ARG A 82 5.84 10.99 -9.58
CA ARG A 82 4.56 11.27 -8.92
C ARG A 82 3.47 11.64 -9.93
N GLU A 83 3.79 12.48 -10.92
CA GLU A 83 2.83 12.88 -11.94
C GLU A 83 2.38 11.69 -12.81
N THR A 84 3.32 10.84 -13.22
CA THR A 84 3.02 9.60 -13.97
C THR A 84 2.13 8.65 -13.17
N ALA A 85 2.45 8.38 -11.90
CA ALA A 85 1.62 7.54 -11.04
C ALA A 85 0.20 8.12 -10.86
N ILE A 86 0.07 9.45 -10.70
CA ILE A 86 -1.25 10.11 -10.60
C ILE A 86 -2.05 9.93 -11.90
N GLN A 87 -1.41 10.00 -13.06
CA GLN A 87 -2.05 9.79 -14.35
C GLN A 87 -2.53 8.35 -14.52
N GLU A 88 -1.70 7.37 -14.14
CA GLU A 88 -2.07 5.95 -14.18
C GLU A 88 -3.27 5.65 -13.29
N VAL A 89 -3.28 6.14 -12.03
CA VAL A 89 -4.41 5.96 -11.11
C VAL A 89 -5.68 6.59 -11.68
N ARG A 90 -5.59 7.77 -12.30
CA ARG A 90 -6.75 8.40 -12.96
C ARG A 90 -7.27 7.56 -14.13
N GLN A 91 -6.38 6.98 -14.94
CA GLN A 91 -6.76 6.13 -16.08
C GLN A 91 -7.45 4.84 -15.62
N VAL A 92 -6.86 4.13 -14.66
CA VAL A 92 -7.43 2.89 -14.11
C VAL A 92 -8.79 3.16 -13.48
N ARG A 93 -8.93 4.28 -12.75
CA ARG A 93 -10.22 4.67 -12.18
C ARG A 93 -11.28 4.93 -13.25
N ALA A 94 -10.94 5.71 -14.29
CA ALA A 94 -11.85 5.98 -15.40
C ALA A 94 -12.25 4.70 -16.15
N GLU A 95 -11.34 3.75 -16.33
CA GLU A 95 -11.65 2.45 -16.93
C GLU A 95 -12.59 1.62 -16.04
N SER A 96 -12.33 1.56 -14.73
CA SER A 96 -13.19 0.85 -13.78
C SER A 96 -14.61 1.41 -13.75
N GLU A 97 -14.76 2.72 -13.88
CA GLU A 97 -16.05 3.40 -13.92
C GLU A 97 -16.81 3.09 -15.21
N ARG A 98 -16.11 3.06 -16.36
CA ARG A 98 -16.70 2.62 -17.63
C ARG A 98 -17.19 1.17 -17.55
N ARG A 99 -16.36 0.25 -17.03
CA ARG A 99 -16.76 -1.16 -16.86
C ARG A 99 -17.99 -1.30 -15.98
N ARG A 100 -18.09 -0.52 -14.89
CA ARG A 100 -19.28 -0.51 -14.02
C ARG A 100 -20.51 0.02 -14.73
N ALA A 101 -20.38 1.11 -15.49
CA ALA A 101 -21.48 1.68 -16.27
C ALA A 101 -21.99 0.68 -17.32
N ASP A 102 -21.07 -0.01 -18.02
CA ASP A 102 -21.40 -1.04 -19.01
C ASP A 102 -22.11 -2.24 -18.38
N GLN A 103 -21.64 -2.70 -17.21
CA GLN A 103 -22.29 -3.76 -16.43
C GLN A 103 -23.70 -3.35 -15.98
N GLN A 104 -23.87 -2.13 -15.48
CA GLN A 104 -25.19 -1.61 -15.08
C GLN A 104 -26.14 -1.49 -16.26
N ALA A 105 -25.66 -1.04 -17.42
CA ALA A 105 -26.46 -0.98 -18.65
C ALA A 105 -26.91 -2.39 -19.07
N THR A 106 -26.02 -3.37 -19.01
CA THR A 106 -26.31 -4.78 -19.33
C THR A 106 -27.37 -5.36 -18.39
N LEU A 107 -27.26 -5.14 -17.08
CA LEU A 107 -28.24 -5.61 -16.11
C LEU A 107 -29.61 -4.95 -16.29
N THR A 108 -29.63 -3.65 -16.57
CA THR A 108 -30.87 -2.91 -16.86
C THR A 108 -31.57 -3.48 -18.09
N HIS A 109 -30.80 -3.74 -19.15
CA HIS A 109 -31.32 -4.35 -20.37
C HIS A 109 -31.92 -5.75 -20.11
N LEU A 110 -31.22 -6.62 -19.37
CA LEU A 110 -31.73 -7.94 -19.01
C LEU A 110 -33.03 -7.87 -18.18
N ALA A 111 -33.13 -6.89 -17.28
CA ALA A 111 -34.34 -6.69 -16.49
C ALA A 111 -35.54 -6.28 -17.38
N GLU A 112 -35.32 -5.41 -18.37
CA GLU A 112 -36.33 -5.04 -19.37
C GLU A 112 -36.76 -6.24 -20.21
N GLU A 113 -35.82 -7.08 -20.65
CA GLU A 113 -36.12 -8.31 -21.39
C GLU A 113 -36.96 -9.29 -20.57
N MET A 114 -36.62 -9.52 -19.30
CA MET A 114 -37.37 -10.38 -18.39
C MET A 114 -38.81 -9.87 -18.19
N LEU A 115 -38.98 -8.55 -18.02
CA LEU A 115 -40.30 -7.92 -17.91
C LEU A 115 -41.12 -8.15 -19.20
N GLY A 116 -40.48 -7.99 -20.37
CA GLY A 116 -41.10 -8.27 -21.66
C GLY A 116 -41.53 -9.73 -21.82
N LEU A 117 -40.71 -10.68 -21.36
CA LEU A 117 -41.08 -12.11 -21.35
C LEU A 117 -42.26 -12.40 -20.42
N GLN A 118 -42.29 -11.82 -19.22
CA GLN A 118 -43.40 -11.98 -18.27
C GLN A 118 -44.72 -11.46 -18.85
N GLN A 119 -44.70 -10.32 -19.54
CA GLN A 119 -45.89 -9.77 -20.21
C GLN A 119 -46.40 -10.70 -21.31
N ARG A 120 -45.50 -11.26 -22.13
CA ARG A 120 -45.86 -12.23 -23.19
C ARG A 120 -46.47 -13.51 -22.61
N VAL A 121 -45.89 -14.04 -21.52
CA VAL A 121 -46.44 -15.20 -20.82
C VAL A 121 -47.83 -14.90 -20.24
N GLY A 122 -48.02 -13.70 -19.69
CA GLY A 122 -49.32 -13.24 -19.19
C GLY A 122 -50.37 -13.14 -20.31
N GLU A 123 -49.99 -12.61 -21.47
CA GLU A 123 -50.89 -12.53 -22.62
C GLU A 123 -51.24 -13.92 -23.19
N LEU A 124 -50.27 -14.82 -23.30
CA LEU A 124 -50.50 -16.19 -23.73
C LEU A 124 -51.45 -16.92 -22.78
N THR A 125 -51.24 -16.79 -21.46
CA THR A 125 -52.15 -17.32 -20.43
C THR A 125 -53.56 -16.79 -20.60
N ARG A 126 -53.73 -15.48 -20.83
CA ARG A 126 -55.04 -14.86 -21.05
C ARG A 126 -55.71 -15.37 -22.33
N ARG A 127 -54.97 -15.53 -23.43
CA ARG A 127 -55.49 -16.09 -24.69
C ARG A 127 -55.92 -17.55 -24.53
N ILE A 128 -55.16 -18.35 -23.77
CA ILE A 128 -55.53 -19.73 -23.44
C ILE A 128 -56.83 -19.76 -22.63
N MET A 129 -56.97 -18.89 -21.62
CA MET A 129 -58.21 -18.82 -20.84
C MET A 129 -59.42 -18.42 -21.70
N VAL A 130 -59.29 -17.44 -22.59
CA VAL A 130 -60.37 -17.06 -23.51
C VAL A 130 -60.73 -18.20 -24.46
N ALA A 131 -59.73 -18.88 -25.04
CA ALA A 131 -59.97 -20.02 -25.93
C ALA A 131 -60.60 -21.22 -25.22
N LEU A 132 -60.30 -21.43 -23.92
CA LEU A 132 -60.95 -22.46 -23.10
C LEU A 132 -62.41 -22.09 -22.77
N ASP A 133 -62.72 -20.82 -22.49
CA ASP A 133 -64.09 -20.34 -22.24
C ASP A 133 -64.97 -20.45 -23.50
N ASP A 134 -64.42 -20.13 -24.68
CA ASP A 134 -65.08 -20.31 -25.98
C ASP A 134 -65.42 -21.79 -26.28
N LEU A 135 -64.64 -22.74 -25.74
CA LEU A 135 -64.90 -24.19 -25.87
C LEU A 135 -65.98 -24.69 -24.92
N ASP A 136 -66.12 -24.08 -23.75
CA ASP A 136 -67.15 -24.43 -22.75
C ASP A 136 -68.50 -23.75 -23.02
N ALA A 137 -68.53 -22.71 -23.86
CA ALA A 137 -69.78 -22.09 -24.28
C ALA A 137 -70.68 -23.15 -24.95
N PRO A 138 -71.89 -23.43 -24.40
CA PRO A 138 -72.76 -24.49 -24.90
C PRO A 138 -73.13 -24.15 -26.34
N ALA A 139 -72.73 -25.01 -27.28
CA ALA A 139 -73.01 -24.91 -28.71
C ALA A 139 -74.54 -24.83 -28.94
N THR A 140 -75.08 -23.62 -28.85
CA THR A 140 -76.51 -23.32 -29.02
C THR A 140 -76.79 -22.78 -30.43
N SER A 141 -75.77 -22.72 -31.28
CA SER A 141 -75.93 -22.42 -32.70
C SER A 141 -76.23 -23.70 -33.48
N THR A 142 -77.54 -23.94 -33.61
CA THR A 142 -78.23 -24.31 -34.84
C THR A 142 -77.32 -24.76 -36.00
N LEU A 143 -77.42 -26.05 -36.34
CA LEU A 143 -76.93 -26.67 -37.57
C LEU A 143 -77.27 -25.82 -38.81
N ASP A 144 -76.32 -25.05 -39.29
CA ASP A 144 -76.18 -24.77 -40.72
C ASP A 144 -74.73 -25.11 -41.08
N LEU A 145 -74.57 -25.96 -42.08
CA LEU A 145 -73.36 -26.71 -42.39
C LEU A 145 -72.71 -26.12 -43.64
N PRO A 146 -71.65 -25.28 -43.55
CA PRO A 146 -70.82 -24.96 -44.69
C PRO A 146 -69.61 -25.90 -44.75
N ASP A 147 -69.54 -26.58 -45.90
CA ASP A 147 -68.40 -27.07 -46.69
C ASP A 147 -67.00 -27.20 -46.02
N PRO A 148 -66.34 -28.39 -46.08
CA PRO A 148 -65.12 -28.67 -45.35
C PRO A 148 -63.84 -28.34 -46.11
N LEU A 149 -63.12 -27.28 -45.73
CA LEU A 149 -61.67 -27.08 -45.99
C LEU A 149 -61.10 -26.06 -44.98
N PRO A 150 -59.77 -25.96 -44.71
CA PRO A 150 -58.66 -26.91 -44.85
C PRO A 150 -57.95 -27.17 -43.49
N THR A 151 -57.23 -28.28 -43.40
CA THR A 151 -56.39 -28.66 -42.23
C THR A 151 -55.27 -27.64 -41.94
N PRO A 152 -55.19 -27.05 -40.74
CA PRO A 152 -54.04 -26.24 -40.34
C PRO A 152 -52.86 -27.17 -39.98
N VAL A 153 -51.83 -27.17 -40.82
CA VAL A 153 -50.57 -27.86 -40.55
C VAL A 153 -49.77 -27.02 -39.54
N LEU A 154 -49.74 -27.46 -38.29
CA LEU A 154 -48.96 -26.82 -37.22
C LEU A 154 -47.46 -27.04 -37.47
N ARG A 155 -46.81 -26.13 -38.22
CA ARG A 155 -45.34 -26.09 -38.32
C ARG A 155 -44.77 -25.35 -37.13
N VAL A 156 -44.45 -26.08 -36.07
CA VAL A 156 -43.51 -25.60 -35.03
C VAL A 156 -42.12 -25.65 -35.64
N THR A 157 -41.69 -24.56 -36.28
CA THR A 157 -40.28 -24.35 -36.58
C THR A 157 -39.58 -24.00 -35.27
N GLY A 158 -39.21 -25.02 -34.51
CA GLY A 158 -38.25 -24.90 -33.43
C GLY A 158 -36.90 -24.55 -34.03
N THR A 159 -36.60 -23.26 -34.13
CA THR A 159 -35.23 -22.78 -34.30
C THR A 159 -34.47 -23.10 -33.03
N ALA A 160 -33.85 -24.28 -33.00
CA ALA A 160 -32.81 -24.64 -32.07
C ALA A 160 -31.66 -23.64 -32.26
N HIS A 161 -31.68 -22.56 -31.49
CA HIS A 161 -30.52 -21.72 -31.31
C HIS A 161 -29.56 -22.49 -30.40
N ALA A 162 -28.75 -23.34 -31.03
CA ALA A 162 -27.54 -23.88 -30.45
C ALA A 162 -26.54 -22.73 -30.30
N ALA A 163 -26.74 -21.89 -29.30
CA ALA A 163 -25.70 -21.02 -28.77
C ALA A 163 -24.92 -21.84 -27.73
N THR A 164 -24.08 -22.76 -28.21
CA THR A 164 -22.90 -23.19 -27.45
C THR A 164 -21.94 -21.99 -27.44
N ALA A 165 -22.25 -21.00 -26.60
CA ALA A 165 -21.27 -20.01 -26.22
C ALA A 165 -20.30 -20.73 -25.30
N ALA A 166 -19.14 -21.08 -25.86
CA ALA A 166 -17.98 -21.51 -25.12
C ALA A 166 -17.77 -20.52 -23.96
N LEU A 167 -17.83 -21.06 -22.73
CA LEU A 167 -17.29 -20.40 -21.55
C LEU A 167 -15.84 -20.00 -21.90
N PRO A 168 -15.50 -18.70 -21.98
CA PRO A 168 -14.11 -18.33 -21.85
C PRO A 168 -13.73 -18.74 -20.43
N ALA A 169 -12.80 -19.69 -20.33
CA ALA A 169 -12.14 -20.01 -19.08
C ALA A 169 -11.70 -18.69 -18.45
N GLU A 170 -12.29 -18.35 -17.30
CA GLU A 170 -11.77 -17.29 -16.45
C GLU A 170 -10.32 -17.67 -16.13
N PRO A 171 -9.31 -16.89 -16.58
CA PRO A 171 -8.05 -16.92 -15.88
C PRO A 171 -8.35 -16.37 -14.50
N ALA A 172 -8.12 -17.20 -13.48
CA ALA A 172 -7.94 -16.77 -12.10
C ALA A 172 -6.72 -15.82 -12.05
N ALA A 173 -6.90 -14.58 -12.52
CA ALA A 173 -5.97 -13.51 -12.36
C ALA A 173 -6.25 -12.91 -10.99
N SER A 174 -5.48 -13.42 -10.02
CA SER A 174 -5.07 -12.72 -8.82
C SER A 174 -4.89 -11.23 -9.07
N ILE A 175 -5.78 -10.40 -8.54
CA ILE A 175 -5.57 -8.95 -8.39
C ILE A 175 -5.54 -8.65 -6.90
N ALA A 176 -4.38 -8.90 -6.31
CA ALA A 176 -3.95 -8.21 -5.12
C ALA A 176 -3.24 -6.93 -5.61
N GLU A 177 -3.97 -5.84 -5.78
CA GLU A 177 -3.38 -4.50 -5.91
C GLU A 177 -4.19 -3.54 -5.03
N THR A 178 -3.80 -3.58 -3.76
CA THR A 178 -3.52 -2.45 -2.88
C THR A 178 -3.94 -1.09 -3.42
N SER A 179 -5.10 -0.61 -2.94
CA SER A 179 -5.37 0.82 -2.89
C SER A 179 -4.45 1.44 -1.83
N ASP A 180 -3.27 1.89 -2.26
CA ASP A 180 -2.47 2.84 -1.50
C ASP A 180 -3.17 4.20 -1.58
N ALA A 181 -4.03 4.47 -0.59
CA ALA A 181 -4.64 5.76 -0.39
C ALA A 181 -3.56 6.74 0.06
N LEU A 182 -2.94 7.40 -0.92
CA LEU A 182 -2.16 8.62 -0.75
C LEU A 182 -2.94 9.62 0.11
N ASN A 183 -2.59 9.65 1.39
CA ASN A 183 -2.92 10.66 2.37
C ASN A 183 -2.18 11.98 2.01
N PRO A 184 -2.87 13.06 1.58
CA PRO A 184 -2.24 14.35 1.39
C PRO A 184 -2.32 15.16 2.68
N ALA A 185 -1.55 14.78 3.70
CA ALA A 185 -1.32 15.63 4.87
C ALA A 185 0.04 16.32 4.71
N ALA A 186 0.01 17.48 4.05
CA ALA A 186 1.09 18.45 4.13
C ALA A 186 0.85 19.36 5.35
N PRO A 187 1.83 19.49 6.26
CA PRO A 187 1.98 20.70 7.03
C PRO A 187 3.24 21.44 6.57
N GLU A 188 3.05 22.52 5.80
CA GLU A 188 3.96 23.66 5.88
C GLU A 188 3.73 24.31 7.25
N ALA A 189 4.67 24.17 8.17
CA ALA A 189 4.79 25.06 9.32
C ALA A 189 6.26 25.22 9.72
N THR A 190 6.76 26.42 9.44
CA THR A 190 7.91 27.15 9.97
C THR A 190 8.67 26.56 11.18
N PRO A 191 10.02 26.63 11.19
CA PRO A 191 10.83 26.28 12.35
C PRO A 191 10.71 27.36 13.42
N THR A 192 9.76 27.19 14.34
CA THR A 192 9.71 27.93 15.61
C THR A 192 10.46 27.10 16.66
N ALA A 193 11.49 27.71 17.25
CA ALA A 193 12.35 27.11 18.27
C ALA A 193 11.52 26.55 19.45
N PRO A 194 11.84 25.35 19.96
CA PRO A 194 11.11 24.75 21.07
C PRO A 194 11.50 25.44 22.39
N ASP A 195 10.54 26.17 22.94
CA ASP A 195 10.49 26.54 24.35
C ASP A 195 10.11 25.29 25.16
N ALA A 196 11.00 24.89 26.06
CA ALA A 196 10.91 23.65 26.82
C ALA A 196 9.90 23.80 27.96
N SER A 197 8.66 23.38 27.72
CA SER A 197 7.70 23.05 28.76
C SER A 197 7.39 21.56 28.74
N PRO A 198 7.76 20.78 29.79
CA PRO A 198 7.40 19.37 29.90
C PRO A 198 5.90 19.27 30.26
N LEU A 199 5.05 19.38 29.24
CA LEU A 199 3.65 19.01 29.33
C LEU A 199 3.57 17.49 29.32
N ALA A 200 2.82 16.93 30.28
CA ALA A 200 2.55 15.52 30.42
C ALA A 200 2.24 14.91 29.05
N GLU A 201 3.09 13.99 28.60
CA GLU A 201 2.88 13.19 27.41
C GLU A 201 1.56 12.45 27.61
N GLU A 202 0.47 12.94 27.00
CA GLU A 202 -0.72 12.13 26.84
C GLU A 202 -0.25 10.85 26.14
N GLU A 203 -0.37 9.72 26.82
CA GLU A 203 -0.13 8.37 26.32
C GLU A 203 -1.14 8.07 25.19
N GLY A 204 -0.96 8.77 24.08
CA GLY A 204 -1.74 8.61 22.87
C GLY A 204 -1.43 7.27 22.25
N ALA A 205 -2.45 6.65 21.67
CA ALA A 205 -2.30 5.38 20.97
C ALA A 205 -1.18 5.49 19.93
N ARG A 206 -0.20 4.58 20.02
CA ARG A 206 0.96 4.53 19.14
C ARG A 206 0.70 3.46 18.06
N PRO A 207 0.96 3.75 16.78
CA PRO A 207 0.91 2.75 15.73
C PRO A 207 2.09 1.79 15.87
N VAL A 208 1.79 0.49 15.92
CA VAL A 208 2.73 -0.62 15.98
C VAL A 208 2.47 -1.53 14.78
N SER A 209 3.51 -1.79 14.00
CA SER A 209 3.45 -2.74 12.88
C SER A 209 3.70 -4.15 13.41
N VAL A 210 2.75 -5.07 13.20
CA VAL A 210 2.87 -6.47 13.60
C VAL A 210 2.97 -7.33 12.36
N VAL A 211 4.09 -8.05 12.22
CA VAL A 211 4.37 -8.95 11.10
C VAL A 211 4.44 -10.37 11.63
N VAL A 212 3.58 -11.25 11.11
CA VAL A 212 3.53 -12.67 11.50
C VAL A 212 3.83 -13.54 10.30
N HIS A 213 4.89 -14.34 10.40
CA HIS A 213 5.30 -15.32 9.40
C HIS A 213 4.76 -16.72 9.70
N GLY A 214 4.57 -17.52 8.66
CA GLY A 214 4.21 -18.94 8.78
C GLY A 214 2.73 -19.20 9.06
N LEU A 215 1.83 -18.25 8.79
CA LEU A 215 0.40 -18.45 8.96
C LEU A 215 -0.16 -19.37 7.85
N PRO A 216 -0.68 -20.56 8.19
CA PRO A 216 -0.98 -21.59 7.19
C PRO A 216 -2.24 -21.27 6.36
N ARG A 217 -3.17 -20.46 6.90
CA ARG A 217 -4.48 -20.19 6.30
C ARG A 217 -4.98 -18.78 6.64
N ALA A 218 -5.75 -18.19 5.74
CA ALA A 218 -6.42 -16.90 5.98
C ALA A 218 -7.35 -16.91 7.22
N ALA A 219 -7.94 -18.06 7.53
CA ALA A 219 -8.73 -18.24 8.75
C ALA A 219 -7.91 -18.01 10.03
N ALA A 220 -6.64 -18.44 10.05
CA ALA A 220 -5.75 -18.21 11.19
C ALA A 220 -5.37 -16.73 11.30
N ALA A 221 -5.10 -16.07 10.17
CA ALA A 221 -4.85 -14.62 10.11
C ALA A 221 -6.03 -13.81 10.66
N LEU A 222 -7.26 -14.15 10.26
CA LEU A 222 -8.47 -13.50 10.79
C LEU A 222 -8.70 -13.80 12.29
N ALA A 223 -8.39 -15.02 12.74
CA ALA A 223 -8.46 -15.35 14.16
C ALA A 223 -7.46 -14.54 14.98
N PHE A 224 -6.23 -14.38 14.47
CA PHE A 224 -5.19 -13.54 15.08
C PHE A 224 -5.57 -12.06 15.10
N GLN A 225 -6.11 -11.52 14.01
CA GLN A 225 -6.62 -10.14 13.96
C GLN A 225 -7.73 -9.91 14.98
N ARG A 226 -8.70 -10.83 15.09
CA ARG A 226 -9.78 -10.75 16.09
C ARG A 226 -9.27 -10.85 17.53
N TYR A 227 -8.24 -11.67 17.75
CA TYR A 227 -7.58 -11.79 19.04
C TYR A 227 -6.92 -10.46 19.44
N LEU A 228 -6.13 -9.85 18.56
CA LEU A 228 -5.50 -8.55 18.82
C LEU A 228 -6.53 -7.45 19.08
N ALA A 229 -7.61 -7.42 18.31
CA ALA A 229 -8.70 -6.46 18.51
C ALA A 229 -9.44 -6.65 19.85
N GLY A 230 -9.27 -7.79 20.52
CA GLY A 230 -9.85 -8.07 21.84
C GLY A 230 -8.92 -7.75 23.02
N LEU A 231 -7.66 -7.37 22.77
CA LEU A 231 -6.71 -7.00 23.83
C LEU A 231 -7.08 -5.63 24.41
N ALA A 232 -7.06 -5.52 25.74
CA ALA A 232 -7.43 -4.27 26.43
C ALA A 232 -6.49 -3.08 26.14
N THR A 233 -5.28 -3.37 25.68
CA THR A 233 -4.25 -2.38 25.31
C THR A 233 -4.38 -1.90 23.86
N VAL A 234 -5.22 -2.54 23.04
CA VAL A 234 -5.37 -2.26 21.61
C VAL A 234 -6.66 -1.48 21.34
N ASP A 235 -6.55 -0.34 20.68
CA ASP A 235 -7.68 0.50 20.28
C ASP A 235 -8.22 0.11 18.90
N ALA A 236 -7.34 -0.18 17.95
CA ALA A 236 -7.72 -0.56 16.59
C ALA A 236 -6.68 -1.49 15.95
N VAL A 237 -7.16 -2.36 15.04
CA VAL A 237 -6.34 -3.27 14.25
C VAL A 237 -6.77 -3.19 12.79
N GLU A 238 -5.84 -2.83 11.92
CA GLU A 238 -6.04 -2.78 10.48
C GLU A 238 -5.16 -3.82 9.77
N ALA A 239 -5.77 -4.66 8.94
CA ALA A 239 -5.04 -5.63 8.14
C ALA A 239 -4.52 -4.96 6.86
N ARG A 240 -3.21 -4.83 6.73
CA ARG A 240 -2.59 -4.23 5.54
C ARG A 240 -2.34 -5.25 4.44
N GLU A 241 -1.85 -6.44 4.79
CA GLU A 241 -1.47 -7.45 3.79
C GLU A 241 -1.55 -8.87 4.37
N PHE A 242 -2.02 -9.83 3.55
CA PHE A 242 -1.88 -11.26 3.82
C PHE A 242 -1.49 -11.99 2.53
N ALA A 243 -0.22 -12.38 2.40
CA ALA A 243 0.30 -13.04 1.21
C ALA A 243 1.42 -14.02 1.59
N ALA A 244 1.48 -15.18 0.90
CA ALA A 244 2.52 -16.20 1.09
C ALA A 244 2.75 -16.64 2.56
N GLY A 245 1.67 -16.67 3.37
CA GLY A 245 1.76 -17.02 4.79
C GLY A 245 2.34 -15.93 5.69
N VAL A 246 2.52 -14.72 5.18
CA VAL A 246 2.91 -13.53 5.94
C VAL A 246 1.70 -12.62 6.12
N LEU A 247 1.42 -12.26 7.38
CA LEU A 247 0.38 -11.30 7.75
C LEU A 247 1.04 -10.01 8.24
N ARG A 248 0.64 -8.88 7.68
CA ARG A 248 1.04 -7.55 8.15
C ARG A 248 -0.18 -6.81 8.68
N LEU A 249 -0.10 -6.42 9.94
CA LEU A 249 -1.13 -5.65 10.63
C LEU A 249 -0.54 -4.32 11.11
N GLU A 250 -1.37 -3.29 11.10
CA GLU A 250 -1.10 -2.05 11.82
C GLU A 250 -2.03 -1.99 13.03
N VAL A 251 -1.44 -1.84 14.20
CA VAL A 251 -2.15 -1.88 15.49
C VAL A 251 -1.97 -0.55 16.19
N LEU A 252 -3.07 0.12 16.53
CA LEU A 252 -3.05 1.29 17.40
C LEU A 252 -3.17 0.80 18.84
N ALA A 253 -2.10 0.93 19.62
CA ALA A 253 -2.05 0.44 21.00
C ALA A 253 -1.74 1.57 21.99
N ARG A 254 -2.41 1.56 23.14
CA ARG A 254 -2.20 2.51 24.24
C ARG A 254 -0.91 2.23 25.01
N SER A 255 -0.45 0.98 24.96
CA SER A 255 0.77 0.52 25.61
C SER A 255 1.60 -0.31 24.63
N PRO A 256 2.93 -0.38 24.81
CA PRO A 256 3.79 -1.21 23.98
C PRO A 256 3.32 -2.66 24.02
N LEU A 257 3.08 -3.25 22.84
CA LEU A 257 2.73 -4.67 22.74
C LEU A 257 3.95 -5.52 23.06
N SER A 258 3.77 -6.52 23.91
CA SER A 258 4.80 -7.49 24.27
C SER A 258 4.61 -8.82 23.55
N LEU A 259 5.63 -9.66 23.53
CA LEU A 259 5.51 -11.02 22.98
C LEU A 259 4.51 -11.87 23.78
N ASP A 260 4.40 -11.63 25.09
CA ASP A 260 3.48 -12.38 25.95
C ASP A 260 2.02 -12.07 25.60
N ASP A 261 1.72 -10.84 25.18
CA ASP A 261 0.41 -10.46 24.66
C ASP A 261 0.06 -11.20 23.37
N LEU A 262 1.06 -11.55 22.54
CA LEU A 262 0.83 -12.32 21.30
C LEU A 262 0.67 -13.82 21.56
N ARG A 263 1.29 -14.34 22.63
CA ARG A 263 1.30 -15.75 23.00
C ARG A 263 -0.02 -16.26 23.57
N GLY A 264 -0.90 -15.37 24.03
CA GLY A 264 -2.23 -15.75 24.52
C GLY A 264 -3.22 -16.16 23.43
N TRP A 265 -2.85 -16.05 22.15
CA TRP A 265 -3.63 -16.56 21.02
C TRP A 265 -3.55 -18.10 20.93
N ASP A 266 -4.62 -18.76 20.47
CA ASP A 266 -4.77 -20.23 20.40
C ASP A 266 -3.77 -20.93 19.44
N GLY A 267 -2.98 -20.17 18.67
CA GLY A 267 -1.84 -20.66 17.90
C GLY A 267 -0.52 -19.95 18.24
N GLY A 268 -0.52 -19.12 19.28
CA GLY A 268 0.56 -18.19 19.61
C GLY A 268 1.64 -18.77 20.51
N ALA A 269 1.39 -19.92 21.15
CA ALA A 269 2.28 -20.50 22.16
C ALA A 269 3.72 -20.72 21.65
N ASP A 270 3.83 -21.13 20.38
CA ASP A 270 5.12 -21.44 19.76
C ASP A 270 5.73 -20.27 18.96
N LEU A 271 5.16 -19.06 19.04
CA LEU A 271 5.69 -17.89 18.32
C LEU A 271 7.14 -17.61 18.74
N GLN A 272 8.01 -17.55 17.73
CA GLN A 272 9.41 -17.19 17.86
C GLN A 272 9.59 -15.71 17.50
N PRO A 273 10.16 -14.88 18.40
CA PRO A 273 10.46 -13.50 18.07
C PRO A 273 11.61 -13.43 17.08
N MET A 274 11.41 -12.71 15.97
CA MET A 274 12.47 -12.40 15.01
C MET A 274 13.00 -10.98 15.22
N HIS A 275 12.09 -10.01 15.40
CA HIS A 275 12.44 -8.61 15.62
C HIS A 275 11.49 -7.97 16.62
N MET A 276 12.03 -7.28 17.64
CA MET A 276 11.25 -6.65 18.71
C MET A 276 11.71 -5.19 18.86
N LEU A 277 11.08 -4.30 18.10
CA LEU A 277 11.22 -2.85 18.25
C LEU A 277 9.94 -2.27 18.85
N PRO A 278 10.00 -1.10 19.53
CA PRO A 278 8.82 -0.45 20.08
C PRO A 278 7.71 -0.16 19.05
N SER A 279 8.07 0.01 17.77
CA SER A 279 7.15 0.30 16.67
C SER A 279 6.93 -0.88 15.71
N VAL A 280 7.72 -1.95 15.82
CA VAL A 280 7.66 -3.10 14.89
C VAL A 280 7.90 -4.39 15.65
N ILE A 281 6.93 -5.30 15.58
CA ILE A 281 7.01 -6.64 16.17
C ILE A 281 6.93 -7.66 15.04
N GLU A 282 8.00 -8.41 14.85
CA GLU A 282 8.09 -9.46 13.86
C GLU A 282 8.25 -10.82 14.55
N VAL A 283 7.30 -11.72 14.29
CA VAL A 283 7.24 -13.05 14.88
C VAL A 283 7.04 -14.10 13.81
N ALA A 284 7.56 -15.30 14.04
CA ALA A 284 7.37 -16.45 13.16
C ALA A 284 6.70 -17.60 13.92
N LEU A 285 5.74 -18.24 13.28
CA LEU A 285 5.26 -19.55 13.68
C LEU A 285 6.29 -20.61 13.27
N PRO A 286 6.56 -21.62 14.10
CA PRO A 286 7.39 -22.74 13.66
C PRO A 286 6.70 -23.36 12.44
N GLU A 287 7.45 -23.58 11.37
CA GLU A 287 6.89 -24.24 10.19
C GLU A 287 6.30 -25.57 10.66
N SER A 288 4.97 -25.71 10.57
CA SER A 288 4.35 -27.01 10.83
C SER A 288 4.79 -27.90 9.69
N ASN A 289 5.89 -28.62 9.89
CA ASN A 289 6.41 -29.58 8.93
C ASN A 289 5.26 -30.55 8.60
N PRO A 290 4.69 -30.48 7.39
CA PRO A 290 3.46 -31.19 7.05
C PRO A 290 3.66 -32.71 6.98
#